data_AF-A0A9E5E068-F1
#
_entry.id   AF-A0A9E5E068-F1
#
_cell.length_a   1.000
_cell.length_b   1.000
_cell.length_c   1.000
_cell.angle_alpha   90.00
_cell.angle_beta   90.00
_cell.angle_gamma   90.00
#
_symmetry.space_group_name_H-M   'P 1'
#
loop_
_entity.id
_entity.type
_entity.pdbx_description
1 polymer ?
#
loop_
_entity_poly.entity_id
_entity_poly.type
_entity_poly.pdbx_seq_one_letter_code
_entity_poly.pdbx_strand_id
1 'polypeptide(L)'
;MNRSKPTSLDVLFTPAEFEALSSRDLSGTTCVVFDVLRATSSMITALANGAEAILPAADIPEAMEIHRQRPEVLLAGERDGLRIGRELTGSVAFDLGNSPREFTAERVAARTIAMTTTNGTRALKACANARTVLIGAFLNLGALTAWIDRERPSLLLLVCSGTREEASYEDTLGAGALCAAVWSSYASGHVADSAQIA
;
A
#
# COMPACT_ATOMS: atom_id res chain seq x y z
N MET A 1 7.69 32.69 19.05
CA MET A 1 8.02 31.25 19.08
C MET A 1 6.94 30.51 18.31
N ASN A 2 7.26 29.98 17.14
CA ASN A 2 6.33 29.22 16.31
C ASN A 2 6.16 27.85 16.98
N ARG A 3 5.04 27.59 17.67
CA ARG A 3 4.77 26.25 18.21
C ARG A 3 4.53 25.35 17.01
N SER A 4 5.50 24.50 16.67
CA SER A 4 5.32 23.44 15.68
C SER A 4 4.07 22.65 16.03
N LYS A 5 3.23 22.33 15.04
CA LYS A 5 2.09 21.44 15.25
C LYS A 5 2.61 20.13 15.87
N PRO A 6 1.90 19.54 16.85
CA PRO A 6 2.30 18.27 17.43
C PRO A 6 2.36 17.21 16.32
N THR A 7 3.45 16.44 16.30
CA THR A 7 3.65 15.34 15.36
C THR A 7 3.25 14.01 15.99
N SER A 8 2.80 13.05 15.19
CA SER A 8 2.55 11.67 15.62
C SER A 8 3.14 10.65 14.65
N LEU A 9 3.67 9.55 15.19
CA LEU A 9 4.12 8.38 14.44
C LEU A 9 3.49 7.12 15.06
N ASP A 10 2.62 6.48 14.30
CA ASP A 10 1.88 5.28 14.69
C ASP A 10 2.14 4.16 13.67
N VAL A 11 2.14 2.90 14.12
CA VAL A 11 2.12 1.71 13.26
C VAL A 11 0.89 0.88 13.59
N LEU A 12 0.22 0.35 12.55
CA LEU A 12 -0.80 -0.68 12.67
C LEU A 12 -0.28 -1.96 12.02
N PHE A 13 -0.42 -3.07 12.72
CA PHE A 13 0.22 -4.32 12.34
C PHE A 13 -0.73 -5.26 11.58
N THR A 14 -2.03 -5.17 11.84
CA THR A 14 -2.98 -6.20 11.43
C THR A 14 -4.20 -5.66 10.67
N PRO A 15 -4.76 -6.44 9.73
CA PRO A 15 -6.02 -6.13 9.08
C PRO A 15 -7.23 -5.99 9.99
N ALA A 16 -7.23 -6.68 11.13
CA ALA A 16 -8.31 -6.60 12.11
C ALA A 16 -8.52 -5.17 12.63
N GLU A 17 -7.50 -4.32 12.54
CA GLU A 17 -7.54 -2.92 12.95
C GLU A 17 -8.11 -1.98 11.86
N PHE A 18 -8.34 -2.47 10.64
CA PHE A 18 -8.80 -1.65 9.51
C PHE A 18 -10.23 -1.14 9.65
N GLU A 19 -11.11 -1.91 10.30
CA GLU A 19 -12.47 -1.43 10.59
C GLU A 19 -12.43 -0.24 11.53
N ALA A 20 -11.57 -0.28 12.56
CA ALA A 20 -11.38 0.85 13.47
C ALA A 20 -10.78 2.07 12.72
N LEU A 21 -9.87 1.85 11.77
CA LEU A 21 -9.34 2.92 10.92
C LEU A 21 -10.43 3.64 10.11
N SER A 22 -11.40 2.91 9.59
CA SER A 22 -12.50 3.49 8.80
C SER A 22 -13.35 4.49 9.61
N SER A 23 -13.34 4.36 10.94
CA SER A 23 -14.02 5.24 11.88
C SER A 23 -13.16 6.40 12.41
N ARG A 24 -11.84 6.40 12.13
CA ARG A 24 -10.89 7.44 12.55
C ARG A 24 -10.91 8.59 11.54
N ASP A 25 -10.80 9.82 12.02
CA ASP A 25 -10.55 10.98 11.15
C ASP A 25 -9.10 10.92 10.63
N LEU A 26 -8.94 10.61 9.35
CA LEU A 26 -7.65 10.55 8.66
C LEU A 26 -7.39 11.78 7.77
N SER A 27 -8.27 12.79 7.77
CA SER A 27 -8.19 13.95 6.86
C SER A 27 -6.91 14.80 7.02
N GLY A 28 -6.21 14.67 8.16
CA GLY A 28 -4.90 15.26 8.42
C GLY A 28 -3.71 14.29 8.35
N THR A 29 -3.96 13.01 8.08
CA THR A 29 -3.01 11.90 8.22
C THR A 29 -2.38 11.52 6.89
N THR A 30 -1.07 11.29 6.90
CA THR A 30 -0.37 10.58 5.83
C THR A 30 -0.27 9.12 6.20
N CYS A 31 -0.85 8.25 5.38
CA CYS A 31 -0.75 6.81 5.53
C CYS A 31 0.32 6.24 4.59
N VAL A 32 1.15 5.33 5.07
CA VAL A 32 2.05 4.52 4.23
C VAL A 32 1.67 3.06 4.40
N VAL A 33 1.16 2.45 3.33
CA VAL A 33 0.72 1.05 3.35
C VAL A 33 1.87 0.13 2.96
N PHE A 34 2.09 -0.92 3.73
CA PHE A 34 3.07 -1.98 3.47
C PHE A 34 2.35 -3.30 3.20
N ASP A 35 2.59 -3.92 2.05
CA ASP A 35 2.30 -5.33 1.71
C ASP A 35 3.53 -5.80 0.92
N VAL A 36 4.62 -6.00 1.67
CA VAL A 36 5.96 -6.20 1.10
C VAL A 36 5.99 -7.47 0.26
N LEU A 37 5.31 -8.53 0.70
CA LEU A 37 5.15 -9.79 -0.01
C LEU A 37 3.66 -10.03 -0.33
N ARG A 38 3.14 -9.47 -1.43
CA ARG A 38 3.88 -8.86 -2.56
C ARG A 38 3.20 -7.62 -3.15
N ALA A 39 2.04 -7.20 -2.62
CA ALA A 39 1.21 -6.24 -3.34
C ALA A 39 1.89 -4.89 -3.55
N THR A 40 2.43 -4.25 -2.50
CA THR A 40 3.07 -2.93 -2.66
C THR A 40 4.37 -3.04 -3.43
N SER A 41 5.14 -4.12 -3.24
CA SER A 41 6.34 -4.39 -4.06
C SER A 41 6.03 -4.51 -5.55
N SER A 42 4.93 -5.19 -5.91
CA SER A 42 4.46 -5.32 -7.30
C SER A 42 4.03 -3.97 -7.87
N MET A 43 3.25 -3.19 -7.11
CA MET A 43 2.80 -1.86 -7.54
C MET A 43 3.98 -0.89 -7.74
N ILE A 44 4.93 -0.86 -6.80
CA ILE A 44 6.15 -0.05 -6.90
C ILE A 44 6.95 -0.45 -8.14
N THR A 45 7.11 -1.76 -8.38
CA THR A 45 7.83 -2.26 -9.55
C THR A 45 7.14 -1.87 -10.85
N ALA A 46 5.81 -1.98 -10.91
CA ALA A 46 5.03 -1.58 -12.07
C ALA A 46 5.20 -0.09 -12.40
N LEU A 47 5.06 0.77 -11.38
CA LEU A 47 5.24 2.23 -11.53
C LEU A 47 6.68 2.59 -11.92
N ALA A 48 7.68 1.95 -11.31
CA ALA A 48 9.08 2.14 -11.66
C ALA A 48 9.40 1.71 -13.12
N ASN A 49 8.67 0.72 -13.64
CA ASN A 49 8.75 0.27 -15.03
C ASN A 49 7.81 1.03 -15.98
N GLY A 50 7.25 2.15 -15.54
CA GLY A 50 6.54 3.11 -16.38
C GLY A 50 5.04 2.88 -16.50
N ALA A 51 4.43 2.05 -15.65
CA ALA A 51 2.97 2.00 -15.57
C ALA A 51 2.39 3.40 -15.32
N GLU A 52 1.33 3.74 -16.03
CA GLU A 52 0.68 5.05 -15.92
C GLU A 52 -0.02 5.20 -14.57
N ALA A 53 -0.76 4.17 -14.17
CA ALA A 53 -1.51 4.16 -12.93
C ALA A 53 -1.81 2.73 -12.47
N ILE A 54 -1.97 2.58 -11.16
CA ILE A 54 -2.54 1.38 -10.54
C ILE A 54 -3.90 1.77 -9.95
N LEU A 55 -4.91 0.94 -10.19
CA LEU A 55 -6.27 1.07 -9.66
C LEU A 55 -6.52 -0.09 -8.70
N PRO A 56 -6.41 0.14 -7.37
CA PRO A 56 -6.69 -0.90 -6.38
C PRO A 56 -8.18 -1.26 -6.37
N ALA A 57 -8.48 -2.52 -6.65
CA ALA A 57 -9.82 -3.10 -6.55
C ALA A 57 -9.93 -3.97 -5.29
N ALA A 58 -11.06 -3.86 -4.59
CA ALA A 58 -11.37 -4.64 -3.39
C ALA A 58 -11.49 -6.12 -3.72
N ASP A 59 -12.07 -6.45 -4.87
CA ASP A 59 -12.32 -7.81 -5.27
C ASP A 59 -12.22 -8.03 -6.79
N ILE A 60 -12.40 -9.29 -7.20
CA ILE A 60 -12.39 -9.69 -8.61
C ILE A 60 -13.52 -8.99 -9.39
N PRO A 61 -14.78 -8.99 -8.93
CA PRO A 61 -15.86 -8.26 -9.60
C PRO A 61 -15.54 -6.79 -9.91
N GLU A 62 -14.97 -6.04 -8.96
CA GLU A 62 -14.62 -4.64 -9.15
C GLU A 62 -13.50 -4.46 -10.20
N ALA A 63 -12.45 -5.28 -10.14
CA ALA A 63 -11.38 -5.24 -11.15
C ALA A 63 -11.92 -5.56 -12.56
N MET A 64 -12.80 -6.56 -12.65
CA MET A 64 -13.45 -6.97 -13.89
C MET A 64 -14.38 -5.89 -14.43
N GLU A 65 -15.09 -5.18 -13.55
CA GLU A 65 -15.95 -4.06 -13.94
C GLU A 65 -15.13 -2.89 -14.51
N ILE A 66 -13.99 -2.55 -13.89
CA ILE A 66 -13.05 -1.56 -14.43
C ILE A 66 -12.61 -1.95 -15.85
N HIS A 67 -12.19 -3.21 -16.04
CA HIS A 67 -11.75 -3.70 -17.35
C HIS A 67 -12.90 -3.75 -18.38
N ARG A 68 -14.12 -4.09 -17.96
CA ARG A 68 -15.29 -4.08 -18.84
C ARG A 68 -15.61 -2.67 -19.35
N GLN A 69 -15.44 -1.65 -18.51
CA GLN A 69 -15.62 -0.24 -18.88
C GLN A 69 -14.44 0.30 -19.70
N ARG A 70 -13.23 -0.23 -19.46
CA ARG A 70 -11.97 0.16 -20.08
C ARG A 70 -11.13 -1.05 -20.48
N PRO A 71 -11.43 -1.68 -21.64
CA PRO A 71 -10.76 -2.92 -22.06
C PRO A 71 -9.25 -2.80 -22.26
N GLU A 72 -8.72 -1.58 -22.36
CA GLU A 72 -7.30 -1.30 -22.44
C GLU A 72 -6.56 -1.43 -21.10
N VAL A 73 -7.28 -1.39 -19.96
CA VAL A 73 -6.72 -1.52 -18.61
C VAL A 73 -6.31 -2.97 -18.36
N LEU A 74 -5.07 -3.20 -17.95
CA LEU A 74 -4.59 -4.54 -17.63
C LEU A 74 -5.18 -5.04 -16.31
N LEU A 75 -5.48 -6.33 -16.24
CA LEU A 75 -5.90 -7.00 -15.01
C LEU A 75 -4.69 -7.64 -14.33
N ALA A 76 -4.46 -7.29 -13.07
CA ALA A 76 -3.39 -7.86 -12.24
C ALA A 76 -3.93 -8.33 -10.89
N GLY A 77 -3.37 -9.40 -10.33
CA GLY A 77 -3.80 -9.82 -9.01
C GLY A 77 -3.58 -11.28 -8.68
N GLU A 78 -3.93 -11.62 -7.45
CA GLU A 78 -3.79 -12.97 -6.93
C GLU A 78 -4.95 -13.38 -6.03
N ARG A 79 -5.15 -14.70 -5.94
CA ARG A 79 -5.86 -15.37 -4.84
C ARG A 79 -5.03 -16.56 -4.42
N ASP A 80 -4.84 -16.74 -3.11
CA ASP A 80 -3.98 -17.79 -2.53
C ASP A 80 -2.56 -17.82 -3.12
N GLY A 81 -2.03 -16.65 -3.49
CA GLY A 81 -0.71 -16.47 -4.08
C GLY A 81 -0.62 -16.81 -5.58
N LEU A 82 -1.70 -17.28 -6.19
CA LEU A 82 -1.80 -17.67 -7.59
C LEU A 82 -2.45 -16.56 -8.43
N ARG A 83 -2.04 -16.44 -9.69
CA ARG A 83 -2.68 -15.52 -10.64
C ARG A 83 -4.15 -15.92 -10.82
N ILE A 84 -5.03 -14.93 -10.82
CA ILE A 84 -6.48 -15.13 -11.01
C ILE A 84 -6.75 -15.61 -12.45
N GLY A 85 -7.28 -16.82 -12.58
CA GLY A 85 -7.64 -17.42 -13.86
C GLY A 85 -9.12 -17.31 -14.20
N ARG A 86 -9.51 -17.87 -15.37
CA ARG A 86 -10.89 -17.83 -15.89
C ARG A 86 -11.88 -18.53 -14.98
N GLU A 87 -11.42 -19.53 -14.23
CA GLU A 87 -12.21 -20.27 -13.26
C GLU A 87 -12.76 -19.40 -12.14
N LEU A 88 -12.06 -18.31 -11.78
CA LEU A 88 -12.50 -17.36 -10.75
C LEU A 88 -13.28 -16.17 -11.32
N THR A 89 -13.02 -15.77 -12.57
CA THR A 89 -13.70 -14.62 -13.20
C THR A 89 -14.93 -15.01 -14.02
N GLY A 90 -15.07 -16.29 -14.37
CA GLY A 90 -16.10 -16.81 -15.27
C GLY A 90 -15.93 -16.41 -16.74
N SER A 91 -14.90 -15.65 -17.11
CA SER A 91 -14.76 -15.08 -18.46
C SER A 91 -13.32 -14.99 -18.96
N VAL A 92 -12.50 -14.08 -18.42
CA VAL A 92 -11.11 -13.84 -18.84
C VAL A 92 -10.11 -14.12 -17.71
N ALA A 93 -8.92 -14.60 -18.04
CA ALA A 93 -7.84 -14.68 -17.06
C ALA A 93 -7.23 -13.29 -16.86
N PHE A 94 -6.67 -13.02 -15.70
CA PHE A 94 -5.91 -11.80 -15.48
C PHE A 94 -4.62 -11.83 -16.30
N ASP A 95 -4.18 -10.66 -16.79
CA ASP A 95 -2.97 -10.52 -17.58
C ASP A 95 -1.72 -10.82 -16.73
N LEU A 96 -1.74 -10.38 -15.46
CA LEU A 96 -0.61 -10.37 -14.54
C LEU A 96 -0.98 -11.01 -13.20
N GLY A 97 -0.01 -11.67 -12.57
CA GLY A 97 -0.10 -12.10 -11.18
C GLY A 97 0.26 -10.97 -10.19
N ASN A 98 0.57 -11.33 -8.95
CA ASN A 98 1.13 -10.44 -7.94
C ASN A 98 2.64 -10.67 -7.72
N SER A 99 3.36 -11.09 -8.77
CA SER A 99 4.81 -11.21 -8.73
C SER A 99 5.45 -9.96 -9.34
N PRO A 100 6.31 -9.22 -8.62
CA PRO A 100 6.98 -8.04 -9.17
C PRO A 100 7.71 -8.30 -10.49
N ARG A 101 8.22 -9.52 -10.68
CA ARG A 101 8.93 -9.96 -11.89
C ARG A 101 8.07 -9.98 -13.15
N GLU A 102 6.75 -9.99 -13.01
CA GLU A 102 5.83 -9.99 -14.16
C GLU A 102 5.59 -8.60 -14.74
N PHE A 103 5.86 -7.55 -13.96
CA PHE A 103 5.58 -6.15 -14.32
C PHE A 103 6.77 -5.54 -15.08
N THR A 104 7.20 -6.16 -16.18
CA THR A 104 8.30 -5.63 -17.01
C THR A 104 7.86 -4.40 -17.80
N ALA A 105 8.79 -3.51 -18.15
CA ALA A 105 8.49 -2.29 -18.89
C ALA A 105 7.75 -2.56 -20.21
N GLU A 106 8.10 -3.63 -20.93
CA GLU A 106 7.44 -4.01 -22.19
C GLU A 106 5.95 -4.32 -21.99
N ARG A 107 5.58 -4.79 -20.81
CA ARG A 107 4.19 -5.17 -20.49
C ARG A 107 3.40 -4.02 -19.91
N VAL A 108 4.03 -3.14 -19.12
CA VAL A 108 3.31 -2.19 -18.26
C VAL A 108 3.51 -0.72 -18.63
N ALA A 109 4.52 -0.37 -19.43
CA ALA A 109 4.82 1.03 -19.73
C ALA A 109 3.62 1.73 -20.40
N ALA A 110 3.25 2.91 -19.87
CA ALA A 110 2.09 3.71 -20.25
C ALA A 110 0.75 2.95 -20.18
N ARG A 111 0.66 1.88 -19.39
CA ARG A 111 -0.58 1.14 -19.15
C ARG A 111 -1.13 1.48 -17.77
N THR A 112 -2.45 1.61 -17.70
CA THR A 112 -3.18 1.57 -16.43
C THR A 112 -3.49 0.11 -16.06
N ILE A 113 -3.38 -0.23 -14.78
CA ILE A 113 -3.55 -1.60 -14.27
C ILE A 113 -4.63 -1.61 -13.17
N ALA A 114 -5.69 -2.39 -13.33
CA ALA A 114 -6.61 -2.72 -12.26
C ALA A 114 -6.07 -3.92 -11.47
N MET A 115 -5.83 -3.73 -10.18
CA MET A 115 -5.15 -4.73 -9.34
C MET A 115 -6.00 -5.11 -8.12
N THR A 116 -6.24 -6.40 -7.89
CA THR A 116 -6.85 -6.91 -6.63
C THR A 116 -5.94 -7.96 -5.99
N THR A 117 -5.73 -7.84 -4.68
CA THR A 117 -4.98 -8.82 -3.87
C THR A 117 -5.76 -9.13 -2.61
N THR A 118 -5.31 -10.15 -1.87
CA THR A 118 -5.99 -10.58 -0.65
C THR A 118 -5.90 -9.53 0.47
N ASN A 119 -4.76 -8.84 0.59
CA ASN A 119 -4.49 -7.95 1.74
C ASN A 119 -4.25 -6.49 1.32
N GLY A 120 -3.25 -6.23 0.48
CA GLY A 120 -2.80 -4.86 0.18
C GLY A 120 -3.86 -3.91 -0.38
N THR A 121 -4.80 -4.39 -1.21
CA THR A 121 -5.88 -3.52 -1.71
C THR A 121 -6.93 -3.19 -0.64
N ARG A 122 -7.14 -4.07 0.35
CA ARG A 122 -7.97 -3.78 1.53
C ARG A 122 -7.32 -2.70 2.40
N ALA A 123 -6.02 -2.81 2.66
CA ALA A 123 -5.28 -1.83 3.46
C ALA A 123 -5.28 -0.43 2.80
N LEU A 124 -5.09 -0.37 1.47
CA LEU A 124 -5.19 0.87 0.70
C LEU A 124 -6.58 1.51 0.81
N LYS A 125 -7.65 0.70 0.68
CA LYS A 125 -9.02 1.20 0.80
C LYS A 125 -9.35 1.66 2.22
N ALA A 126 -8.85 0.98 3.25
CA ALA A 126 -9.01 1.43 4.64
C ALA A 126 -8.37 2.81 4.89
N CYS A 127 -7.35 3.17 4.10
CA CYS A 127 -6.68 4.48 4.16
C CYS A 127 -7.28 5.53 3.21
N ALA A 128 -8.34 5.23 2.45
CA ALA A 128 -8.78 6.08 1.33
C ALA A 128 -9.17 7.52 1.73
N ASN A 129 -9.61 7.72 2.98
CA ASN A 129 -9.99 9.05 3.50
C ASN A 129 -8.80 9.82 4.12
N ALA A 130 -7.59 9.28 4.03
CA ALA A 130 -6.40 9.95 4.51
C ALA A 130 -6.05 11.16 3.64
N ARG A 131 -5.39 12.17 4.22
CA ARG A 131 -4.86 13.31 3.47
C ARG A 131 -3.98 12.86 2.31
N THR A 132 -3.16 11.85 2.54
CA THR A 132 -2.24 11.28 1.56
C THR A 132 -2.05 9.81 1.85
N VAL A 133 -2.11 8.98 0.81
CA VAL A 133 -1.83 7.55 0.89
C VAL A 133 -0.63 7.24 0.00
N LEU A 134 0.38 6.63 0.59
CA LEU A 134 1.59 6.17 -0.08
C LEU A 134 1.67 4.64 0.03
N ILE A 135 2.38 4.03 -0.91
CA ILE A 135 2.75 2.60 -0.84
C ILE A 135 4.22 2.47 -0.48
N GLY A 136 4.53 1.53 0.41
CA GLY A 136 5.87 1.26 0.90
C GLY A 136 6.29 -0.19 0.76
N ALA A 137 7.56 -0.36 0.42
CA ALA A 137 8.30 -1.60 0.50
C ALA A 137 9.80 -1.27 0.63
N PHE A 138 10.64 -2.26 0.90
CA PHE A 138 12.10 -2.07 0.91
C PHE A 138 12.63 -1.42 -0.38
N LEU A 139 11.96 -1.67 -1.52
CA LEU A 139 12.31 -1.15 -2.84
C LEU A 139 12.31 0.39 -2.94
N ASN A 140 11.49 1.09 -2.14
CA ASN A 140 11.34 2.54 -2.23
C ASN A 140 11.54 3.28 -0.90
N LEU A 141 12.13 2.64 0.12
CA LEU A 141 12.35 3.24 1.45
C LEU A 141 13.06 4.60 1.39
N GLY A 142 14.11 4.71 0.57
CA GLY A 142 14.82 5.98 0.39
C GLY A 142 13.95 7.09 -0.21
N ALA A 143 13.10 6.74 -1.17
CA ALA A 143 12.17 7.69 -1.79
C ALA A 143 11.07 8.12 -0.82
N LEU A 144 10.55 7.21 0.00
CA LEU A 144 9.59 7.52 1.06
C LEU A 144 10.19 8.44 2.13
N THR A 145 11.39 8.12 2.60
CA THR A 145 12.11 8.94 3.59
C THR A 145 12.30 10.36 3.06
N ALA A 146 12.81 10.50 1.83
CA ALA A 146 13.00 11.80 1.20
C ALA A 146 11.68 12.58 0.98
N TRP A 147 10.58 11.87 0.70
CA TRP A 147 9.26 12.50 0.61
C TRP A 147 8.78 13.01 1.97
N ILE A 148 8.90 12.19 3.03
CA ILE A 148 8.47 12.55 4.39
C ILE A 148 9.29 13.72 4.94
N ASP A 149 10.61 13.74 4.74
CA ASP A 149 11.47 14.85 5.19
C ASP A 149 11.14 16.17 4.52
N ARG A 150 10.71 16.11 3.25
CA ARG A 150 10.30 17.29 2.47
C ARG A 150 8.92 17.78 2.85
N GLU A 151 7.92 16.90 2.88
CA GLU A 151 6.52 17.28 3.11
C GLU A 151 6.20 17.49 4.60
N ARG A 152 7.00 16.89 5.50
CA ARG A 152 6.89 16.97 6.96
C ARG A 152 5.46 16.76 7.48
N PRO A 153 4.83 15.61 7.17
CA PRO A 153 3.46 15.36 7.58
C PRO A 153 3.39 15.31 9.11
N SER A 154 2.43 16.04 9.70
CA SER A 154 2.29 16.08 11.16
C SER A 154 1.83 14.74 11.71
N LEU A 155 0.91 14.06 11.05
CA LEU A 155 0.40 12.75 11.47
C LEU A 155 0.85 11.70 10.45
N LEU A 156 1.73 10.80 10.87
CA LEU A 156 2.24 9.70 10.06
C LEU A 156 1.74 8.37 10.64
N LEU A 157 1.05 7.61 9.80
CA LEU A 157 0.50 6.29 10.14
C LEU A 157 1.07 5.26 9.16
N LEU A 158 1.82 4.28 9.65
CA LEU A 158 2.27 3.16 8.84
C LEU A 158 1.28 2.01 9.01
N VAL A 159 0.82 1.43 7.91
CA VAL A 159 -0.24 0.42 7.91
C VAL A 159 0.30 -0.85 7.27
N CYS A 160 0.57 -1.85 8.09
CA CYS A 160 0.94 -3.19 7.63
C CYS A 160 -0.32 -3.91 7.14
N SER A 161 -0.23 -4.53 5.96
CA SER A 161 -1.35 -5.24 5.34
C SER A 161 -1.56 -6.61 5.95
N GLY A 162 -0.56 -7.15 6.63
CA GLY A 162 -0.67 -8.42 7.34
C GLY A 162 -0.97 -9.59 6.42
N THR A 163 -1.28 -10.73 7.02
CA THR A 163 -1.70 -11.93 6.27
C THR A 163 -2.67 -12.73 7.12
N ARG A 164 -3.81 -13.11 6.55
CA ARG A 164 -4.87 -13.87 7.25
C ARG A 164 -5.29 -13.21 8.58
N GLU A 165 -5.46 -11.89 8.56
CA GLU A 165 -5.80 -11.06 9.74
C GLU A 165 -4.71 -10.99 10.83
N GLU A 166 -3.53 -11.56 10.60
CA GLU A 166 -2.39 -11.52 11.52
C GLU A 166 -1.30 -10.55 11.05
N ALA A 167 -0.41 -10.18 11.97
CA ALA A 167 0.74 -9.36 11.66
C ALA A 167 1.69 -10.10 10.71
N SER A 168 2.15 -9.40 9.68
CA SER A 168 3.17 -9.90 8.75
C SER A 168 4.56 -9.46 9.23
N TYR A 169 5.51 -10.39 9.25
CA TYR A 169 6.89 -10.10 9.66
C TYR A 169 7.55 -9.10 8.70
N GLU A 170 7.43 -9.32 7.41
CA GLU A 170 8.04 -8.46 6.38
C GLU A 170 7.42 -7.07 6.30
N ASP A 171 6.10 -6.95 6.53
CA ASP A 171 5.43 -5.66 6.58
C ASP A 171 5.88 -4.86 7.80
N THR A 172 5.92 -5.53 8.95
CA THR A 172 6.39 -4.94 10.22
C THR A 172 7.83 -4.47 10.09
N LEU A 173 8.72 -5.30 9.53
CA LEU A 173 10.12 -4.94 9.30
C LEU A 173 10.27 -3.78 8.31
N GLY A 174 9.44 -3.74 7.26
CA GLY A 174 9.43 -2.64 6.29
C GLY A 174 8.97 -1.32 6.93
N ALA A 175 7.92 -1.37 7.74
CA ALA A 175 7.42 -0.22 8.50
C ALA A 175 8.46 0.26 9.53
N GLY A 176 9.06 -0.66 10.30
CA GLY A 176 10.11 -0.36 11.27
C GLY A 176 11.35 0.29 10.64
N ALA A 177 11.76 -0.18 9.45
CA ALA A 177 12.84 0.44 8.69
C ALA A 177 12.52 1.90 8.32
N LEU A 178 11.27 2.21 7.96
CA LEU A 178 10.86 3.59 7.71
C LEU A 178 10.77 4.41 9.01
N CYS A 179 10.21 3.84 10.09
CA CYS A 179 10.19 4.45 11.42
C CYS A 179 11.60 4.88 11.85
N ALA A 180 12.57 3.97 11.76
CA ALA A 180 13.97 4.25 12.11
C ALA A 180 14.57 5.38 11.26
N ALA A 181 14.26 5.41 9.97
CA ALA A 181 14.78 6.44 9.05
C ALA A 181 14.22 7.83 9.36
N VAL A 182 12.95 7.94 9.77
CA VAL A 182 12.29 9.24 10.03
C VAL A 182 12.20 9.60 11.52
N TRP A 183 12.73 8.75 12.41
CA TRP A 183 12.55 8.84 13.87
C TRP A 183 12.82 10.23 14.42
N SER A 184 13.96 10.83 14.03
CA SER A 184 14.38 12.15 14.52
C SER A 184 13.37 13.27 14.24
N SER A 185 12.59 13.14 13.16
CA SER A 185 11.55 14.10 12.77
C SER A 185 10.30 14.01 13.65
N TYR A 186 10.09 12.89 14.34
CA TYR A 186 8.90 12.63 15.15
C TYR A 186 9.18 12.50 16.66
N ALA A 187 10.43 12.28 17.07
CA ALA A 187 10.81 11.96 18.44
C ALA A 187 10.40 13.01 19.50
N SER A 188 10.22 14.29 19.11
CA SER A 188 9.73 15.33 20.01
C SER A 188 8.19 15.39 20.14
N GLY A 189 7.47 14.60 19.35
CA GLY A 189 6.02 14.49 19.34
C GLY A 189 5.52 13.24 20.04
N HIS A 190 4.37 12.74 19.61
CA HIS A 190 3.84 11.45 20.05
C HIS A 190 4.42 10.33 19.19
N VAL A 191 5.09 9.37 19.81
CA VAL A 191 5.52 8.14 19.13
C VAL A 191 4.86 6.98 19.86
N ALA A 192 3.97 6.28 19.17
CA ALA A 192 3.24 5.16 19.75
C ALA A 192 4.17 3.97 20.04
N ASP A 193 3.81 3.13 21.00
CA ASP A 193 4.55 1.91 21.31
C ASP A 193 4.63 0.97 20.08
N SER A 194 3.61 0.97 19.22
CA SER A 194 3.66 0.20 17.97
C SER A 194 4.78 0.67 17.04
N ALA A 195 5.10 1.96 17.01
CA ALA A 195 6.25 2.46 16.26
C ALA A 195 7.61 2.15 16.93
N GLN A 196 7.63 1.92 18.24
CA GLN A 196 8.83 1.43 18.95
C GLN A 196 9.05 -0.08 18.77
N ILE A 197 7.96 -0.84 18.63
CA ILE A 197 7.98 -2.30 18.44
C ILE A 197 8.46 -2.67 17.03
N ALA A 198 8.02 -1.91 16.03
CA ALA A 198 8.38 -2.11 14.62
C ALA A 198 9.87 -1.85 14.35
#